data_AF-A0A2D5B6F1-F1
#
_entry.id   AF-A0A2D5B6F1-F1
#
_cell.length_a   1.000
_cell.length_b   1.000
_cell.length_c   1.000
_cell.angle_alpha   90.00
_cell.angle_beta   90.00
_cell.angle_gamma   90.00
#
_symmetry.space_group_name_H-M   'P 1'
#
loop_
_entity.id
_entity.type
_entity.pdbx_description
1 polymer ?
#
loop_
_entity_poly.entity_id
_entity_poly.type
_entity_poly.pdbx_seq_one_letter_code
_entity_poly.pdbx_strand_id
1 'polypeptide(L)' 'MTVQQKKPLMRCLGEFFGNIAKGVKTDPAAERREVARHVSEKTEGDVTLRRTTIDEIEIHSSDEGSD' A
#
# COMPACT_ATOMS: atom_id res chain seq x y z
N MET A 1 12.55 32.75 -21.20
CA MET A 1 11.42 31.84 -21.48
C MET A 1 11.98 30.42 -21.52
N THR A 2 11.73 29.61 -20.50
CA THR A 2 12.19 28.23 -20.44
C THR A 2 11.32 27.38 -21.36
N VAL A 3 11.90 26.82 -22.41
CA VAL A 3 11.20 25.93 -23.33
C VAL A 3 10.99 24.61 -22.60
N GLN A 4 9.80 24.40 -22.02
CA GLN A 4 9.44 23.15 -21.37
C GLN A 4 9.28 22.08 -22.44
N GLN A 5 10.35 21.30 -22.67
CA GLN A 5 10.37 20.19 -23.60
C GLN A 5 9.32 19.17 -23.18
N LYS A 6 8.22 19.07 -23.94
CA LYS A 6 7.17 18.10 -23.68
C LYS A 6 7.74 16.69 -23.90
N LYS A 7 7.45 15.78 -22.96
CA LYS A 7 7.87 14.39 -23.08
C LYS A 7 7.35 13.80 -24.41
N PRO A 8 8.17 13.03 -25.16
CA PRO A 8 7.73 12.36 -26.36
C PRO A 8 6.54 11.42 -26.10
N LEU A 9 5.61 11.31 -27.03
CA LEU A 9 4.39 10.49 -26.87
C LEU A 9 4.71 9.03 -26.51
N MET A 10 5.73 8.45 -27.13
CA MET A 10 6.18 7.09 -26.85
C MET A 10 6.74 6.93 -25.42
N ARG A 11 7.36 7.98 -24.87
CA ARG A 11 7.80 7.99 -23.47
C ARG A 11 6.60 8.03 -22.53
N CYS A 12 5.61 8.88 -22.80
CA CYS A 12 4.38 8.93 -22.00
C CYS A 12 3.63 7.60 -22.03
N LEU A 13 3.59 6.93 -23.20
CA LEU A 13 2.96 5.62 -23.34
C LEU A 13 3.70 4.54 -22.55
N GLY A 14 5.04 4.53 -22.61
CA GLY A 14 5.86 3.62 -21.80
C GLY A 14 5.70 3.85 -20.30
N GLU A 15 5.72 5.11 -19.84
CA GLU A 15 5.49 5.48 -18.44
C GLU A 15 4.09 5.03 -17.96
N PHE A 16 3.06 5.17 -18.81
CA PHE A 16 1.71 4.72 -18.50
C PHE A 16 1.63 3.21 -18.26
N PHE A 17 2.14 2.38 -19.19
CA PHE A 17 2.15 0.93 -19.01
C PHE A 17 3.07 0.50 -17.86
N GLY A 18 4.18 1.19 -17.64
CA GLY A 18 5.08 0.96 -16.51
C GLY A 18 4.38 1.14 -15.17
N ASN A 19 3.54 2.18 -15.02
CA ASN A 19 2.75 2.41 -13.82
C ASN A 19 1.67 1.34 -13.61
N ILE A 20 1.03 0.86 -14.69
CA ILE A 20 0.07 -0.26 -14.60
C ILE A 20 0.78 -1.53 -14.14
N ALA A 21 1.90 -1.88 -14.77
CA ALA A 21 2.67 -3.07 -14.40
C ALA A 21 3.19 -3.00 -12.96
N LYS A 22 3.63 -1.81 -12.51
CA LYS A 22 4.01 -1.55 -11.12
C LYS A 22 2.83 -1.82 -10.19
N GLY A 23 1.67 -1.23 -10.47
CA GLY A 23 0.46 -1.41 -9.65
C GLY A 23 -0.02 -2.86 -9.56
N VAL A 24 0.07 -3.63 -10.65
CA VAL A 24 -0.29 -5.06 -10.65
C VAL A 24 0.69 -5.90 -9.83
N LYS A 25 1.98 -5.53 -9.84
CA LYS A 25 3.03 -6.26 -9.10
C LYS A 25 3.11 -5.86 -7.62
N THR A 26 2.69 -4.64 -7.28
CA THR A 26 2.70 -4.14 -5.92
C THR A 26 1.72 -4.93 -5.06
N ASP A 27 2.21 -5.51 -3.97
CA ASP A 27 1.37 -6.02 -2.89
C ASP A 27 1.11 -4.88 -1.88
N PRO A 28 -0.08 -4.27 -1.86
CA PRO A 28 -0.39 -3.16 -0.96
C PRO A 28 -0.42 -3.58 0.53
N ALA A 29 -0.50 -4.88 0.82
CA ALA A 29 -0.41 -5.39 2.19
C ALA A 29 1.05 -5.57 2.65
N ALA A 30 2.02 -5.61 1.72
CA ALA A 30 3.43 -5.76 2.07
C ALA A 30 4.02 -4.50 2.74
N GLU A 31 3.46 -3.31 2.49
CA GLU A 31 3.90 -2.07 3.13
C GLU A 31 3.52 -1.96 4.61
N ARG A 32 2.47 -2.68 5.03
CA ARG A 32 1.95 -2.63 6.39
C ARG A 32 1.83 -4.03 6.96
N ARG A 33 2.80 -4.40 7.78
CA ARG A 33 2.78 -5.67 8.51
C ARG A 33 2.29 -5.45 9.93
N GLU A 34 1.17 -6.06 10.30
CA GLU A 34 0.76 -6.11 11.71
C GLU A 34 1.68 -7.09 12.46
N VAL A 35 2.49 -6.56 13.39
CA VAL A 35 3.47 -7.34 14.14
C VAL A 35 2.93 -7.80 15.49
N ALA A 36 1.95 -7.08 16.04
CA ALA A 36 1.22 -7.49 17.24
C ALA A 36 -0.29 -7.28 17.05
N ARG A 37 -1.03 -8.37 17.18
CA ARG A 37 -2.49 -8.41 17.05
C ARG A 37 -3.07 -9.25 18.18
N HIS A 38 -4.09 -8.72 18.85
CA HIS A 38 -4.86 -9.43 19.86
C HIS A 38 -6.32 -9.58 19.42
N VAL A 39 -6.87 -10.78 19.54
CA VAL A 39 -8.28 -11.06 19.28
C VAL A 39 -8.92 -11.55 20.57
N SER A 40 -9.92 -10.83 21.05
CA SER A 40 -10.75 -11.23 22.17
C SER A 40 -12.13 -11.59 21.65
N GLU A 41 -12.58 -12.80 21.97
CA GLU A 41 -13.89 -13.30 21.60
C GLU A 41 -14.67 -13.65 22.86
N LYS A 42 -15.92 -13.21 22.92
CA LYS A 42 -16.83 -13.48 24.03
C LYS A 42 -18.19 -13.86 23.46
N THR A 43 -18.70 -15.00 23.90
CA THR A 43 -20.07 -15.41 23.59
C THR A 43 -21.01 -14.97 24.70
N GLU A 44 -22.06 -14.23 24.36
CA GLU A 44 -23.13 -13.82 25.27
C GLU A 44 -24.47 -14.33 24.71
N GLY A 45 -25.01 -15.37 25.34
CA GLY A 45 -26.23 -16.03 24.85
C GLY A 45 -26.01 -16.65 23.47
N ASP A 46 -26.75 -16.15 22.48
CA ASP A 46 -26.71 -16.60 21.08
C ASP A 46 -25.82 -15.72 20.18
N VAL A 47 -25.06 -14.78 20.78
CA VAL A 47 -24.27 -13.82 20.01
C VAL A 47 -22.80 -13.93 20.38
N THR A 48 -21.94 -13.87 19.37
CA THR A 48 -20.49 -13.81 19.55
C THR A 48 -19.98 -12.40 19.29
N LEU A 49 -19.40 -11.79 20.33
CA LEU A 49 -18.72 -10.50 20.28
C LEU A 49 -17.23 -10.73 20.03
N ARG A 50 -16.73 -10.20 18.92
CA ARG A 50 -15.31 -10.27 18.58
C ARG A 50 -14.69 -8.88 18.52
N ARG A 51 -13.65 -8.66 19.33
CA ARG A 51 -12.82 -7.46 19.30
C ARG A 51 -11.44 -7.83 18.77
N THR A 52 -10.97 -7.06 17.80
CA THR A 52 -9.59 -7.15 17.31
C THR A 52 -8.87 -5.86 17.66
N THR A 53 -7.79 -5.98 18.43
CA THR A 53 -6.86 -4.90 18.73
C THR A 53 -5.59 -5.12 17.91
N ILE A 54 -5.14 -4.07 17.24
CA ILE A 54 -3.85 -4.06 16.53
C ILE A 54 -2.93 -3.20 17.39
N ASP A 55 -1.98 -3.82 18.07
CA ASP A 55 -1.13 -3.15 19.05
C ASP A 55 0.06 -2.46 18.35
N GLU A 56 0.60 -3.10 17.31
CA GLU A 56 1.77 -2.59 16.61
C GLU A 56 1.75 -2.97 15.11
N ILE A 57 2.20 -2.01 14.30
CA ILE A 57 2.40 -2.18 12.86
C ILE A 57 3.82 -1.79 12.49
N GLU A 58 4.46 -2.61 11.67
CA GLU A 58 5.72 -2.29 11.00
C GLU A 58 5.39 -1.62 9.67
N ILE A 59 5.98 -0.45 9.43
CA ILE A 59 5.85 0.33 8.20
C ILE A 59 7.23 0.36 7.56
N HIS A 60 7.37 -0.29 6.41
CA HIS A 60 8.58 -0.14 5.60
C HIS A 60 8.42 1.12 4.75
N SER A 61 9.17 2.17 5.07
CA SER A 61 9.27 3.35 4.21
C SER A 61 9.87 2.92 2.88
N SER A 62 9.06 2.85 1.84
CA SER A 62 9.51 2.68 0.47
C SER A 62 10.21 3.98 0.05
N ASP A 63 11.54 3.95 0.10
CA ASP A 63 12.51 4.86 -0.53
C ASP A 63 12.22 6.37 -0.48
N GLU A 64 13.00 7.06 0.36
CA GLU A 64 13.49 8.40 0.01
C GLU A 64 14.16 8.34 -1.38
N GLY A 65 13.56 8.95 -2.39
CA GLY A 65 14.25 9.28 -3.64
C GLY A 65 13.60 8.76 -4.91
N SER A 66 12.73 9.58 -5.50
CA SER A 66 12.74 9.76 -6.96
C SER A 66 12.24 11.17 -7.32
N ASP A 67 13.25 12.05 -7.47
CA ASP A 67 13.29 13.40 -8.08
C ASP A 67 12.67 14.58 -7.30
#